data_AF-A0A1B2EWM0-F1
#
_entry.id   AF-A0A1B2EWM0-F1
#
_cell.length_a   1.000
_cell.length_b   1.000
_cell.length_c   1.000
_cell.angle_alpha   90.00
_cell.angle_beta   90.00
_cell.angle_gamma   90.00
#
_symmetry.space_group_name_H-M   'P 1'
#
loop_
_entity.id
_entity.type
_entity.pdbx_description
1 polymer ?
#
loop_
_entity_poly.entity_id
_entity_poly.type
_entity_poly.pdbx_seq_one_letter_code
_entity_poly.pdbx_strand_id
1 'polypeptide(L)' 'MKHVDMRKLPAAAQEERRRQVVGLRESGLTCDAIAAQVGLTRTGVFDICRRFAEQGLAGLASGPRSVALTLAF' A
#
# COMPACT_ATOMS: atom_id res chain seq x y z
N MET A 1 0.20 16.52 -10.59
CA MET A 1 0.87 15.25 -10.26
C MET A 1 0.25 14.15 -11.12
N LYS A 2 1.04 13.41 -11.92
CA LYS A 2 0.51 12.30 -12.71
C LYS A 2 0.17 11.16 -11.75
N HIS A 3 -1.12 10.86 -11.61
CA HIS A 3 -1.57 9.70 -10.83
C HIS A 3 -0.96 8.44 -11.44
N VAL A 4 -0.16 7.71 -10.65
CA VAL A 4 0.41 6.45 -11.12
C VAL A 4 -0.53 5.33 -10.72
N ASP A 5 -1.05 4.62 -11.73
CA ASP A 5 -1.77 3.37 -11.52
C ASP A 5 -0.80 2.30 -11.00
N MET A 6 -0.68 2.23 -9.67
CA MET A 6 0.24 1.32 -8.97
C MET A 6 0.03 -0.15 -9.38
N ARG A 7 -1.16 -0.51 -9.84
CA ARG A 7 -1.52 -1.85 -10.34
C ARG A 7 -0.79 -2.27 -11.61
N LYS A 8 -0.24 -1.32 -12.38
CA LYS A 8 0.52 -1.58 -13.62
C LYS A 8 2.02 -1.67 -13.38
N LEU A 9 2.49 -1.38 -12.17
CA LEU A 9 3.91 -1.47 -11.82
C LEU A 9 4.29 -2.92 -11.50
N PRO A 10 5.55 -3.33 -11.76
CA PRO A 10 6.06 -4.62 -11.33
C PRO A 10 5.97 -4.76 -9.80
N ALA A 11 5.81 -5.99 -9.31
CA ALA A 11 5.61 -6.30 -7.90
C ALA A 11 6.65 -5.62 -6.99
N ALA A 12 7.93 -5.66 -7.39
CA ALA A 12 9.03 -5.01 -6.67
C ALA A 12 8.84 -3.48 -6.54
N ALA A 13 8.40 -2.81 -7.61
CA ALA A 13 8.16 -1.37 -7.57
C ALA A 13 6.90 -1.00 -6.77
N GLN A 14 5.92 -1.90 -6.68
CA GLN A 14 4.79 -1.72 -5.77
C GLN A 14 5.21 -1.88 -4.31
N GLU A 15 6.04 -2.89 -4.00
CA GLU A 15 6.56 -3.11 -2.65
C GLU A 15 7.39 -1.94 -2.15
N GLU A 16 8.31 -1.43 -2.97
CA GLU A 16 9.14 -0.28 -2.60
C GLU A 16 8.29 0.97 -2.32
N ARG A 17 7.26 1.22 -3.13
CA ARG A 17 6.31 2.32 -2.86
C ARG A 17 5.50 2.11 -1.59
N ARG A 18 5.05 0.89 -1.33
CA ARG A 18 4.31 0.58 -0.10
C ARG A 18 5.20 0.74 1.13
N ARG A 19 6.49 0.37 1.05
CA ARG A 19 7.49 0.65 2.09
C ARG A 19 7.69 2.16 2.30
N GLN A 20 7.74 2.96 1.24
CA GLN A 20 7.80 4.42 1.37
C GLN A 20 6.57 4.98 2.10
N VAL A 21 5.36 4.52 1.76
CA VAL A 21 4.13 4.94 2.44
C VAL A 21 4.18 4.64 3.94
N VAL A 22 4.65 3.44 4.31
CA VAL A 22 4.79 3.05 5.72
C VAL A 22 5.84 3.87 6.44
N GLY A 23 7.03 4.06 5.85
CA GLY A 23 8.08 4.87 6.47
C GLY A 23 7.67 6.33 6.68
N LEU A 24 6.91 6.90 5.74
CA LEU A 24 6.33 8.25 5.90
C LEU A 24 5.26 8.27 7.00
N ARG A 25 4.49 7.19 7.16
CA ARG A 25 3.51 7.08 8.24
C ARG A 25 4.17 6.97 9.60
N GLU A 26 5.25 6.20 9.72
CA GLU A 26 6.06 6.11 10.95
C GLU A 26 6.74 7.44 11.30
N SER A 27 7.07 8.25 10.29
CA SER A 27 7.57 9.62 10.47
C SER A 27 6.50 10.62 10.94
N GLY A 28 5.25 10.17 11.17
CA GLY A 28 4.16 10.99 11.72
C GLY A 28 3.33 11.75 10.68
N LEU A 29 3.54 11.53 9.37
CA LEU A 29 2.72 12.19 8.35
C LEU A 29 1.28 11.65 8.31
N THR A 30 0.35 12.53 7.94
CA THR A 30 -1.05 12.16 7.70
C THR A 30 -1.20 11.43 6.37
N CYS A 31 -2.19 10.54 6.26
CA CYS A 31 -2.44 9.78 5.03
C CYS A 31 -2.69 10.68 3.81
N ASP A 32 -3.20 11.90 4.03
CA ASP A 32 -3.46 12.88 2.98
C ASP A 32 -2.15 13.50 2.44
N ALA A 33 -1.26 13.92 3.35
CA ALA A 33 0.06 14.43 2.98
C ALA A 33 0.88 13.36 2.25
N ILE A 34 0.84 12.12 2.73
CA ILE A 34 1.49 10.97 2.08
C ILE A 34 0.90 10.76 0.69
N ALA A 35 -0.43 10.72 0.56
CA ALA A 35 -1.11 10.55 -0.73
C ALA A 35 -0.68 11.60 -1.75
N ALA A 36 -0.61 12.87 -1.35
CA ALA A 36 -0.12 13.96 -2.20
C ALA A 36 1.37 13.78 -2.60
N GLN A 37 2.20 13.27 -1.68
CA GLN A 37 3.64 13.12 -1.89
C GLN A 37 4.00 11.93 -2.80
N VAL A 38 3.39 10.76 -2.61
CA VAL A 38 3.62 9.58 -3.46
C VAL A 38 2.70 9.50 -4.69
N GLY A 39 1.77 10.44 -4.85
CA GLY A 39 0.85 10.48 -5.98
C GLY A 39 -0.16 9.33 -5.96
N LEU A 40 -0.63 8.96 -4.76
CA LEU A 40 -1.64 7.94 -4.53
C LEU A 40 -2.96 8.57 -4.07
N THR A 41 -4.04 7.80 -4.10
CA THR A 41 -5.28 8.23 -3.46
C THR A 41 -5.18 8.05 -1.94
N ARG A 42 -5.86 8.91 -1.18
CA ARG A 42 -5.99 8.79 0.28
C ARG A 42 -6.49 7.40 0.70
N THR A 43 -7.45 6.83 -0.03
CA THR A 43 -7.95 5.47 0.20
C THR A 43 -6.88 4.39 -0.06
N GLY A 44 -6.04 4.56 -1.09
CA GLY A 44 -4.93 3.65 -1.37
C GLY A 44 -3.89 3.66 -0.26
N VAL A 45 -3.53 4.85 0.24
CA VAL A 45 -2.63 4.99 1.39
C VAL A 45 -3.23 4.38 2.65
N PHE A 46 -4.53 4.58 2.89
CA PHE A 46 -5.24 3.97 4.02
C PHE A 46 -5.23 2.44 3.97
N ASP A 47 -5.52 1.82 2.82
CA ASP A 47 -5.50 0.35 2.69
C ASP A 47 -4.09 -0.23 2.93
N ILE A 48 -3.05 0.44 2.42
CA ILE A 48 -1.65 0.05 2.63
C ILE A 48 -1.30 0.12 4.12
N CYS A 49 -1.64 1.23 4.78
CA CYS A 49 -1.38 1.41 6.21
C CYS A 49 -2.13 0.38 7.06
N ARG A 50 -3.39 0.08 6.70
CA ARG A 50 -4.19 -0.94 7.38
C ARG A 50 -3.57 -2.32 7.24
N ARG A 51 -3.23 -2.74 6.02
CA ARG A 51 -2.59 -4.05 5.77
C ARG A 51 -1.25 -4.18 6.49
N PHE A 52 -0.47 -3.09 6.56
CA PHE A 52 0.76 -3.07 7.33
C PHE A 52 0.51 -3.23 8.84
N ALA A 53 -0.51 -2.58 9.39
CA ALA A 53 -0.87 -2.75 10.79
C ALA A 53 -1.35 -4.18 11.11
N GLU A 54 -2.04 -4.84 10.17
CA GLU A 54 -2.57 -6.20 10.36
C GLU A 54 -1.52 -7.29 10.11
N GLN A 55 -0.62 -7.11 9.13
CA GLN A 55 0.26 -8.17 8.61
C GLN A 55 1.75 -7.77 8.58
N GLY A 56 2.10 -6.56 9.01
CA GLY A 56 3.47 -6.04 8.97
C GLY A 56 4.03 -5.99 7.55
N LEU A 57 5.33 -6.28 7.42
CA LEU A 57 6.04 -6.30 6.12
C LEU A 57 5.43 -7.31 5.12
N ALA A 58 4.80 -8.39 5.60
CA ALA A 58 4.13 -9.37 4.75
C ALA A 58 2.91 -8.76 4.02
N GLY A 59 2.23 -7.78 4.64
CA GLY A 59 1.12 -7.05 4.03
C GLY A 59 1.54 -6.09 2.90
N LEU A 60 2.83 -5.75 2.83
CA LEU A 60 3.38 -4.93 1.75
C LEU A 60 3.76 -5.75 0.53
N ALA A 61 4.03 -7.05 0.69
CA ALA A 61 4.43 -7.94 -0.38
C ALA A 61 3.42 -7.90 -1.55
N SER A 62 3.91 -7.75 -2.78
CA SER A 62 3.07 -7.93 -3.97
C SER A 62 3.05 -9.41 -4.35
N GLY A 63 2.50 -10.23 -3.45
CA GLY A 63 2.02 -11.57 -3.82
C GLY A 63 0.77 -11.46 -4.69
N PRO A 64 0.31 -12.56 -5.32
CA PRO A 64 -1.05 -12.58 -5.86
C PRO A 64 -1.95 -12.12 -4.73
N ARG A 65 -2.78 -11.08 -4.97
CA ARG A 65 -3.93 -10.81 -4.12
C ARG A 65 -4.76 -12.07 -4.24
N SER A 66 -4.50 -13.07 -3.39
CA SER A 66 -5.40 -14.18 -3.24
C SER A 66 -6.74 -13.51 -2.99
N VAL A 67 -7.66 -13.72 -3.93
CA VAL A 67 -9.05 -13.76 -3.52
C VAL A 67 -9.01 -14.65 -2.29
N ALA A 68 -9.40 -14.12 -1.14
CA ALA A 68 -9.69 -14.98 0.00
C ALA A 68 -10.82 -15.85 -0.53
N LEU A 69 -10.45 -16.99 -1.13
CA LEU A 69 -11.36 -18.04 -1.46
C LEU A 69 -11.79 -18.51 -0.09
N THR A 70 -12.94 -18.02 0.34
CA THR A 70 -13.67 -18.50 1.49
C THR A 70 -13.91 -19.99 1.26
N LEU A 71 -12.96 -20.83 1.66
CA LEU A 71 -13.20 -22.23 1.93
C LEU A 71 -13.86 -22.27 3.30
N ALA A 72 -15.16 -22.05 3.29
CA ALA A 72 -16.08 -22.45 4.34
C ALA A 72 -17.35 -22.95 3.62
N PHE A 73 -17.35 -24.24 3.32
CA PHE A 73 -18.54 -25.06 3.11
C PHE A 73 -18.33 -26.37 3.88
#